data_AF-A0A939ZPJ1-F1
#
_entry.id   AF-A0A939ZPJ1-F1
#
_cell.length_a   1.000
_cell.length_b   1.000
_cell.length_c   1.000
_cell.angle_alpha   90.00
_cell.angle_beta   90.00
_cell.angle_gamma   90.00
#
_symmetry.space_group_name_H-M   'P 1'
#
loop_
_entity.id
_entity.type
_entity.pdbx_description
1 polymer ?
#
loop_
_entity_poly.entity_id
_entity_poly.type
_entity_poly.pdbx_seq_one_letter_code
_entity_poly.pdbx_strand_id
1 'polypeptide(L)'
;MKIDVTIGKRKCLYFTSLILISLVLYTSCAGKIEKEFDEISQYYEEIGITILKLYNREFYEALLTHNVEETKHFLDEDYDPDNCFFTGCIWEEQNPLLIVSSKYYPSDNVEEMIRLLVEYGADINRLPYIWRRVYFDNLEDKKQNEYSNRVIKALLDNGADPNIKGLFAPFDEEKYFSYISMTEQKALKKFKSKKATTPLYEAIKKGMTWESQVDLLLEYGAKLDKSCLKAARLSRDKEMIKKIEQLYNK
;
A
#
# COMPACT_ATOMS: atom_id res chain seq x y z
N MET A 1 18.73 27.09 24.20
CA MET A 1 19.38 28.18 23.45
C MET A 1 18.80 29.51 23.94
N LYS A 2 19.62 30.48 24.39
CA LYS A 2 19.15 31.81 24.82
C LYS A 2 19.10 32.71 23.60
N ILE A 3 17.91 33.23 23.26
CA ILE A 3 17.75 34.22 22.20
C ILE A 3 17.28 35.51 22.89
N ASP A 4 18.14 36.54 22.89
CA ASP A 4 17.75 37.87 23.31
C ASP A 4 17.12 38.59 22.13
N VAL A 5 15.80 38.80 22.19
CA VAL A 5 15.08 39.64 21.20
C VAL A 5 14.67 40.93 21.89
N THR A 6 15.07 42.05 21.30
CA THR A 6 14.73 43.38 21.82
C THR A 6 13.59 43.97 20.98
N ILE A 7 12.43 44.20 21.60
CA ILE A 7 11.30 44.89 20.97
C ILE A 7 11.04 46.18 21.75
N GLY A 8 11.51 47.32 21.22
CA GLY A 8 11.48 48.61 21.92
C GLY A 8 12.42 48.71 23.13
N LYS A 9 12.08 49.53 24.14
CA LYS A 9 12.95 49.83 25.31
C LYS A 9 12.87 48.84 26.48
N ARG A 10 12.24 47.67 26.35
CA ARG A 10 12.16 46.67 27.44
C ARG A 10 12.77 45.34 27.00
N LYS A 11 13.61 44.77 27.87
CA LYS A 11 14.20 43.43 27.70
C LYS A 11 13.24 42.39 28.30
N CYS A 12 12.85 41.39 27.52
CA CYS A 12 12.14 40.20 27.99
C CYS A 12 13.04 38.98 27.78
N LEU A 13 13.27 38.22 28.86
CA LEU A 13 14.08 37.00 28.84
C LEU A 13 13.18 35.78 28.56
N TYR A 14 13.51 35.02 27.52
CA TYR A 14 12.83 33.78 27.17
C TYR A 14 13.58 32.56 27.73
N PHE A 15 12.84 31.64 28.36
CA PHE A 15 13.30 30.29 28.68
C PHE A 15 12.62 29.29 27.74
N THR A 16 13.40 28.40 27.15
CA THR A 16 12.95 27.37 26.23
C THR A 16 12.46 26.15 27.02
N SER A 17 11.15 25.99 27.15
CA SER A 17 10.51 24.69 27.43
C SER A 17 9.13 24.62 26.77
N LEU A 18 8.95 23.61 25.92
CA LEU A 18 8.00 23.50 24.82
C LEU A 18 6.50 23.33 25.16
N ILE A 19 6.04 23.53 26.41
CA ILE A 19 4.68 23.11 26.81
C ILE A 19 3.82 24.25 27.43
N LEU A 20 4.35 25.46 27.57
CA LEU A 20 3.67 26.56 28.30
C LEU A 20 3.46 27.85 27.48
N ILE A 21 3.34 27.73 26.16
CA ILE A 21 3.07 28.90 25.28
C ILE A 21 1.57 29.14 25.06
N SER A 22 0.69 28.21 25.41
CA SER A 22 -0.76 28.38 25.20
C SER A 22 -1.50 29.18 26.29
N LEU A 23 -0.85 29.64 27.37
CA LEU A 23 -1.62 30.17 28.52
C LEU A 23 -1.15 31.46 29.22
N VAL A 24 -0.12 32.19 28.77
CA VAL A 24 0.39 33.34 29.55
C VAL A 24 0.29 34.73 28.89
N LEU A 25 -0.10 34.92 27.62
CA LEU A 25 -0.08 36.26 27.02
C LEU A 25 -1.42 36.75 26.47
N TYR A 26 -2.49 36.63 27.27
CA TYR A 26 -3.81 37.15 26.89
C TYR A 26 -4.08 38.63 27.21
N THR A 27 -3.15 39.42 27.77
CA THR A 27 -3.49 40.83 28.12
C THR A 27 -2.35 41.80 27.87
N SER A 28 -2.34 42.45 26.68
CA SER A 28 -2.04 43.89 26.47
C SER A 28 -1.68 44.28 25.01
N CYS A 29 -1.57 43.35 24.05
CA CYS A 29 -1.26 43.67 22.65
C CYS A 29 -2.02 42.76 21.65
N ALA A 30 -3.34 42.65 21.76
CA ALA A 30 -4.11 41.63 21.05
C ALA A 30 -4.08 41.73 19.50
N GLY A 31 -4.26 42.93 18.92
CA GLY A 31 -4.52 43.02 17.46
C GLY A 31 -3.31 42.93 16.52
N LYS A 32 -2.07 43.11 17.01
CA LYS A 32 -0.86 43.06 16.15
C LYS A 32 -0.07 41.75 16.32
N ILE A 33 -0.21 41.10 17.47
CA ILE A 33 0.41 39.80 17.76
C ILE A 33 -0.40 38.66 17.11
N GLU A 34 -1.73 38.77 17.01
CA GLU A 34 -2.56 37.74 16.32
C GLU A 34 -2.12 37.56 14.85
N LYS A 35 -1.91 38.64 14.11
CA LYS A 35 -1.50 38.55 12.70
C LYS A 35 -0.09 37.96 12.51
N GLU A 36 0.86 38.35 13.38
CA GLU A 36 2.22 37.77 13.36
C GLU A 36 2.21 36.30 13.81
N PHE A 37 1.32 35.91 14.73
CA PHE A 37 1.15 34.52 15.17
C PHE A 37 0.51 33.66 14.08
N ASP A 38 -0.50 34.17 13.36
CA ASP A 38 -1.13 33.48 12.23
C ASP A 38 -0.14 33.27 11.07
N GLU A 39 0.64 34.30 10.72
CA GLU A 39 1.69 34.20 9.70
C GLU A 39 2.80 33.20 10.09
N ILE A 40 3.19 33.17 11.37
CA ILE A 40 4.15 32.21 11.90
C ILE A 40 3.56 30.79 11.93
N SER A 41 2.31 30.62 12.35
CA SER A 41 1.61 29.33 12.38
C SER A 41 1.48 28.76 10.96
N GLN A 42 1.07 29.60 10.00
CA GLN A 42 0.97 29.22 8.59
C GLN A 42 2.34 28.86 8.01
N TYR A 43 3.40 29.60 8.36
CA TYR A 43 4.77 29.28 7.94
C TYR A 43 5.27 27.95 8.51
N TYR A 44 5.00 27.66 9.79
CA TYR A 44 5.33 26.37 10.40
C TYR A 44 4.50 25.21 9.83
N GLU A 45 3.23 25.44 9.47
CA GLU A 45 2.42 24.47 8.74
C GLU A 45 2.98 24.18 7.35
N GLU A 46 3.37 25.21 6.59
CA GLU A 46 3.98 25.07 5.26
C GLU A 46 5.33 24.33 5.31
N ILE A 47 6.18 24.64 6.30
CA ILE A 47 7.44 23.92 6.55
C ILE A 47 7.15 22.47 6.96
N GLY A 48 6.22 22.25 7.89
CA GLY A 48 5.84 20.92 8.35
C GLY A 48 5.34 20.05 7.19
N ILE A 49 4.49 20.59 6.32
CA ILE A 49 4.01 19.93 5.10
C ILE A 49 5.17 19.63 4.14
N THR A 50 6.14 20.53 4.01
CA THR A 50 7.29 20.34 3.10
C THR A 50 8.25 19.27 3.63
N ILE A 51 8.54 19.25 4.93
CA ILE A 51 9.38 18.24 5.56
C ILE A 51 8.71 16.86 5.46
N LEU A 52 7.42 16.76 5.76
CA LEU A 52 6.67 15.50 5.63
C LEU A 52 6.68 14.98 4.19
N LYS A 53 6.55 15.85 3.19
CA LYS A 53 6.65 15.47 1.77
C LYS A 53 8.02 14.95 1.38
N LEU A 54 9.09 15.53 1.92
CA LEU A 54 10.46 15.08 1.68
C LEU A 54 10.75 13.75 2.38
N TYR A 55 10.31 13.61 3.64
CA TYR A 55 10.50 12.40 4.43
C TYR A 55 9.73 11.20 3.85
N ASN A 56 8.48 11.41 3.42
CA ASN A 56 7.73 10.41 2.66
C ASN A 56 8.44 10.05 1.35
N ARG A 57 9.10 11.02 0.71
CA ARG A 57 9.80 10.77 -0.55
C ARG A 57 10.99 9.83 -0.36
N GLU A 58 11.82 10.07 0.65
CA GLU A 58 13.01 9.26 0.91
C GLU A 58 12.63 7.82 1.32
N PHE A 59 11.62 7.65 2.17
CA PHE A 59 11.11 6.31 2.49
C PHE A 59 10.68 5.54 1.24
N TYR A 60 9.97 6.20 0.32
CA TYR A 60 9.53 5.56 -0.92
C TYR A 60 10.66 5.31 -1.91
N GLU A 61 11.69 6.14 -1.93
CA GLU A 61 12.91 5.86 -2.69
C GLU A 61 13.60 4.59 -2.15
N ALA A 62 13.64 4.40 -0.82
CA ALA A 62 14.13 3.16 -0.21
C ALA A 62 13.28 1.93 -0.59
N LEU A 63 11.95 2.06 -0.61
CA LEU A 63 11.04 0.99 -1.04
C LEU A 63 11.23 0.62 -2.53
N LEU A 64 11.33 1.62 -3.40
CA LEU A 64 11.48 1.43 -4.86
C LEU A 64 12.83 0.79 -5.24
N THR A 65 13.85 1.01 -4.41
CA THR A 65 15.17 0.41 -4.57
C THR A 65 15.34 -0.89 -3.78
N HIS A 66 14.31 -1.31 -3.02
CA HIS A 66 14.33 -2.45 -2.11
C HIS A 66 15.52 -2.43 -1.15
N ASN A 67 15.84 -1.23 -0.65
CA ASN A 67 16.88 -1.00 0.35
C ASN A 67 16.35 -1.35 1.75
N VAL A 68 16.64 -2.58 2.19
CA VAL A 68 16.17 -3.13 3.46
C VAL A 68 16.67 -2.31 4.65
N GLU A 69 17.95 -1.93 4.66
CA GLU A 69 18.57 -1.21 5.77
C GLU A 69 17.96 0.19 5.94
N GLU A 70 17.80 0.91 4.84
CA GLU A 70 17.22 2.25 4.84
C GLU A 70 15.72 2.22 5.16
N THR A 71 14.99 1.26 4.60
CA THR A 71 13.57 1.05 4.96
C THR A 71 13.43 0.77 6.45
N LYS A 72 14.27 -0.10 7.00
CA LYS A 72 14.28 -0.38 8.44
C LYS A 72 14.59 0.86 9.27
N HIS A 73 15.52 1.70 8.82
CA HIS A 73 15.84 2.96 9.51
C HIS A 73 14.62 3.86 9.65
N PHE A 74 13.84 4.07 8.58
CA PHE A 74 12.58 4.83 8.66
C PHE A 74 11.57 4.19 9.60
N LEU A 75 11.41 2.86 9.54
CA LEU A 75 10.47 2.13 10.40
C LEU A 75 10.87 2.17 11.89
N ASP A 76 12.18 2.18 12.19
CA ASP A 76 12.71 2.38 13.55
C ASP A 76 12.43 3.79 14.10
N GLU A 77 12.19 4.77 13.22
CA GLU A 77 11.79 6.14 13.57
C GLU A 77 10.26 6.30 13.66
N ASP A 78 9.54 5.21 13.95
CA ASP A 78 8.08 5.14 14.08
C ASP A 78 7.32 5.54 12.79
N TYR A 79 7.95 5.42 11.61
CA TYR A 79 7.26 5.64 10.35
C TYR A 79 6.18 4.57 10.13
N ASP A 80 4.96 5.00 9.82
CA ASP A 80 3.83 4.10 9.57
C ASP A 80 4.08 3.27 8.28
N PRO A 81 4.20 1.93 8.38
CA PRO A 81 4.50 1.07 7.23
C PRO A 81 3.34 0.95 6.24
N ASP A 82 2.18 1.54 6.55
CA ASP A 82 1.03 1.68 5.66
C ASP A 82 0.87 3.09 5.07
N ASN A 83 1.72 4.04 5.46
CA ASN A 83 1.61 5.44 5.06
C ASN A 83 1.74 5.60 3.54
N CYS A 84 0.75 6.26 2.92
CA CYS A 84 0.72 6.47 1.47
C CYS A 84 1.59 7.67 1.05
N PHE A 85 2.20 7.58 -0.13
CA PHE A 85 3.08 8.62 -0.68
C PHE A 85 2.40 10.00 -0.80
N PHE A 86 1.13 10.04 -1.27
CA PHE A 86 0.36 11.26 -1.42
C PHE A 86 -0.78 11.37 -0.39
N THR A 87 -1.12 12.61 -0.03
CA THR A 87 -2.26 12.92 0.83
C THR A 87 -3.56 12.44 0.18
N GLY A 88 -4.22 11.44 0.78
CA GLY A 88 -5.56 11.00 0.38
C GLY A 88 -5.70 9.54 -0.03
N CYS A 89 -4.63 8.72 0.02
CA CYS A 89 -4.63 7.28 -0.24
C CYS A 89 -5.72 6.82 -1.23
N ILE A 90 -5.50 7.01 -2.54
CA ILE A 90 -6.31 6.28 -3.52
C ILE A 90 -5.85 4.82 -3.57
N TRP A 91 -6.75 3.90 -3.88
CA TRP A 91 -6.45 2.45 -3.79
C TRP A 91 -5.40 1.96 -4.78
N GLU A 92 -5.16 2.72 -5.86
CA GLU A 92 -4.11 2.41 -6.84
C GLU A 92 -2.76 3.02 -6.44
N GLU A 93 -2.77 4.06 -5.60
CA GLU A 93 -1.56 4.67 -5.08
C GLU A 93 -0.90 3.80 -4.01
N GLN A 94 0.37 4.14 -3.84
CA GLN A 94 1.45 3.23 -3.58
C GLN A 94 1.54 2.84 -2.10
N ASN A 95 0.61 2.12 -1.50
CA ASN A 95 0.89 1.56 -0.16
C ASN A 95 2.24 0.78 -0.18
N PRO A 96 3.08 0.84 0.86
CA PRO A 96 4.42 0.25 0.83
C PRO A 96 4.46 -1.21 0.40
N LEU A 97 3.54 -2.06 0.87
CA LEU A 97 3.44 -3.46 0.45
C LEU A 97 3.13 -3.61 -1.04
N LEU A 98 2.34 -2.70 -1.61
CA LEU A 98 2.06 -2.68 -3.04
C LEU A 98 3.32 -2.33 -3.86
N ILE A 99 4.16 -1.42 -3.37
CA ILE A 99 5.39 -1.01 -4.07
C ILE A 99 6.39 -2.13 -4.12
N VAL A 100 6.71 -2.71 -2.96
CA VAL A 100 7.73 -3.75 -2.90
C VAL A 100 7.29 -5.02 -3.65
N SER A 101 5.97 -5.29 -3.71
CA SER A 101 5.40 -6.40 -4.47
C SER A 101 5.16 -6.12 -5.96
N SER A 102 5.54 -4.94 -6.45
CA SER A 102 5.34 -4.54 -7.85
C SER A 102 6.19 -5.38 -8.81
N LYS A 103 5.63 -5.66 -9.99
CA LYS A 103 6.37 -6.31 -11.08
C LYS A 103 7.34 -5.38 -11.80
N TYR A 104 7.14 -4.07 -11.68
CA TYR A 104 7.95 -3.06 -12.37
C TYR A 104 9.31 -2.86 -11.71
N TYR A 105 9.45 -3.28 -10.45
CA TYR A 105 10.66 -3.17 -9.66
C TYR A 105 11.02 -4.57 -9.14
N PRO A 106 11.47 -5.49 -10.01
CA PRO A 106 11.90 -6.81 -9.56
C PRO A 106 13.15 -6.68 -8.67
N SER A 107 13.15 -7.37 -7.54
CA SER A 107 14.26 -7.38 -6.60
C SER A 107 14.42 -8.73 -5.95
N ASP A 108 15.67 -9.09 -5.65
CA ASP A 108 15.98 -10.29 -4.87
C ASP A 108 15.67 -10.13 -3.38
N ASN A 109 15.47 -8.89 -2.91
CA ASN A 109 15.12 -8.59 -1.51
C ASN A 109 13.60 -8.54 -1.28
N VAL A 110 12.76 -8.88 -2.26
CA VAL A 110 11.30 -8.67 -2.15
C VAL A 110 10.68 -9.41 -0.96
N GLU A 111 11.11 -10.64 -0.68
CA GLU A 111 10.61 -11.42 0.45
C GLU A 111 10.99 -10.80 1.78
N GLU A 112 12.21 -10.28 1.89
CA GLU A 112 12.70 -9.60 3.09
C GLU A 112 11.99 -8.27 3.31
N MET A 113 11.78 -7.49 2.26
CA MET A 113 11.03 -6.23 2.31
C MET A 113 9.57 -6.44 2.77
N ILE A 114 8.89 -7.45 2.22
CA ILE A 114 7.50 -7.79 2.64
C ILE A 114 7.49 -8.18 4.12
N ARG A 115 8.40 -9.07 4.53
CA ARG A 115 8.50 -9.51 5.92
C ARG A 115 8.75 -8.33 6.85
N LEU A 116 9.71 -7.46 6.52
CA LEU A 116 10.05 -6.28 7.31
C LEU A 116 8.84 -5.36 7.50
N LEU A 117 8.12 -5.01 6.43
CA LEU A 117 6.94 -4.14 6.52
C LEU A 117 5.86 -4.76 7.43
N VAL A 118 5.60 -6.07 7.31
CA VAL A 118 4.61 -6.77 8.15
C VAL A 118 5.07 -6.86 9.60
N GLU A 119 6.36 -7.10 9.87
CA GLU A 119 6.93 -7.11 11.22
C GLU A 119 6.74 -5.77 11.94
N TYR A 120 6.76 -4.65 11.21
CA TYR A 120 6.48 -3.31 11.75
C TYR A 120 5.01 -2.91 11.73
N GLY A 121 4.11 -3.80 11.31
CA GLY A 121 2.66 -3.63 11.44
C GLY A 121 1.91 -3.23 10.17
N ALA A 122 2.51 -3.33 8.97
CA ALA A 122 1.77 -3.19 7.73
C ALA A 122 0.61 -4.18 7.67
N ASP A 123 -0.60 -3.71 7.32
CA ASP A 123 -1.75 -4.61 7.17
C ASP A 123 -1.65 -5.38 5.85
N ILE A 124 -1.12 -6.61 5.95
CA ILE A 124 -0.97 -7.55 4.83
C ILE A 124 -2.28 -7.89 4.11
N ASN A 125 -3.43 -7.59 4.71
CA ASN A 125 -4.77 -7.84 4.19
C ASN A 125 -5.54 -6.55 3.85
N ARG A 126 -4.89 -5.38 3.95
CA ARG A 126 -5.50 -4.07 3.66
C ARG A 126 -6.07 -3.98 2.25
N LEU A 127 -5.30 -4.48 1.28
CA LEU A 127 -5.63 -4.46 -0.14
C LEU A 127 -5.53 -5.87 -0.75
N PRO A 128 -6.13 -6.11 -1.91
CA PRO A 128 -6.12 -7.42 -2.57
C PRO A 128 -4.77 -7.68 -3.28
N TYR A 129 -3.65 -7.65 -2.55
CA TYR A 129 -2.29 -7.71 -3.11
C TYR A 129 -2.06 -8.97 -3.96
N ILE A 130 -2.43 -10.14 -3.44
CA ILE A 130 -2.34 -11.42 -4.16
C ILE A 130 -3.17 -11.39 -5.44
N TRP A 131 -4.44 -10.96 -5.33
CA TRP A 131 -5.33 -10.87 -6.49
C TRP A 131 -4.74 -9.94 -7.54
N ARG A 132 -4.22 -8.78 -7.13
CA ARG A 132 -3.65 -7.79 -8.03
C ARG A 132 -2.48 -8.39 -8.81
N ARG A 133 -1.59 -9.10 -8.11
CA ARG A 133 -0.46 -9.79 -8.73
C ARG A 133 -0.92 -10.81 -9.76
N VAL A 134 -1.82 -11.71 -9.37
CA VAL A 134 -2.37 -12.73 -10.26
C VAL A 134 -3.09 -12.10 -11.45
N TYR A 135 -3.81 -11.00 -11.24
CA TYR A 135 -4.60 -10.34 -12.26
C TYR A 135 -3.73 -9.63 -13.32
N PHE A 136 -2.79 -8.76 -12.90
CA PHE A 136 -2.01 -7.90 -13.80
C PHE A 136 -0.82 -8.58 -14.47
N ASP A 137 -0.34 -9.69 -13.93
CA ASP A 137 0.76 -10.40 -14.53
C ASP A 137 0.27 -11.10 -15.82
N ASN A 138 1.00 -10.95 -16.92
CA ASN A 138 0.79 -11.76 -18.12
C ASN A 138 2.05 -12.61 -18.30
N LEU A 139 2.02 -13.80 -17.71
CA LEU A 139 3.20 -14.63 -17.53
C LEU A 139 3.43 -15.50 -18.75
N GLU A 140 3.89 -14.90 -19.84
CA GLU A 140 4.44 -15.63 -20.97
C GLU A 140 5.92 -16.00 -20.74
N ASP A 141 6.60 -15.23 -19.88
CA ASP A 141 8.00 -15.47 -19.48
C ASP A 141 8.09 -16.28 -18.18
N LYS A 142 8.83 -17.40 -18.22
CA LYS A 142 9.13 -18.26 -17.08
C LYS A 142 9.78 -17.51 -15.92
N LYS A 143 10.70 -16.57 -16.18
CA LYS A 143 11.37 -15.79 -15.12
C LYS A 143 10.38 -14.88 -14.39
N GLN A 144 9.47 -14.26 -15.14
CA GLN A 144 8.41 -13.46 -14.52
C GLN A 144 7.47 -14.34 -13.70
N ASN A 145 7.17 -15.56 -14.16
CA ASN A 145 6.34 -16.50 -13.43
C ASN A 145 6.98 -16.89 -12.08
N GLU A 146 8.27 -17.21 -12.09
CA GLU A 146 9.03 -17.51 -10.88
C GLU A 146 9.05 -16.32 -9.90
N TYR A 147 9.34 -15.11 -10.40
CA TYR A 147 9.29 -13.90 -9.58
C TYR A 147 7.89 -13.67 -8.99
N SER A 148 6.82 -13.86 -9.76
CA SER A 148 5.45 -13.73 -9.26
C SER A 148 5.11 -14.78 -8.20
N ASN A 149 5.57 -16.03 -8.35
CA ASN A 149 5.41 -17.05 -7.32
C ASN A 149 6.16 -16.68 -6.04
N ARG A 150 7.39 -16.16 -6.14
CA ARG A 150 8.17 -15.67 -4.98
C ARG A 150 7.40 -14.59 -4.22
N VAL A 151 6.88 -13.58 -4.92
CA VAL A 151 6.10 -12.49 -4.31
C VAL A 151 4.81 -13.01 -3.68
N ILE A 152 4.02 -13.84 -4.39
CA ILE A 152 2.77 -14.40 -3.86
C ILE A 152 3.06 -15.24 -2.62
N LYS A 153 4.08 -16.10 -2.67
CA LYS A 153 4.48 -16.92 -1.54
C LYS A 153 4.91 -16.06 -0.35
N ALA A 154 5.70 -15.02 -0.56
CA ALA A 154 6.11 -14.12 0.54
C ALA A 154 4.92 -13.42 1.20
N LEU A 155 3.94 -12.95 0.43
CA LEU A 155 2.71 -12.39 1.00
C LEU A 155 1.95 -13.44 1.83
N LEU A 156 1.81 -14.66 1.30
CA LEU A 156 1.12 -15.78 1.94
C LEU A 156 1.83 -16.25 3.22
N ASP A 157 3.16 -16.39 3.18
CA ASP A 157 4.01 -16.74 4.33
C ASP A 157 3.84 -15.74 5.48
N ASN A 158 3.56 -14.47 5.15
CA ASN A 158 3.33 -13.39 6.12
C ASN A 158 1.85 -13.17 6.46
N GLY A 159 0.96 -14.12 6.12
CA GLY A 159 -0.43 -14.12 6.59
C GLY A 159 -1.44 -13.41 5.69
N ALA A 160 -1.11 -13.14 4.42
CA ALA A 160 -2.09 -12.70 3.43
C ALA A 160 -3.18 -13.76 3.22
N ASP A 161 -4.45 -13.34 3.22
CA ASP A 161 -5.59 -14.21 2.93
C ASP A 161 -5.71 -14.43 1.41
N PRO A 162 -5.57 -15.68 0.91
CA PRO A 162 -5.64 -15.99 -0.53
C PRO A 162 -7.04 -15.81 -1.11
N ASN A 163 -8.05 -15.48 -0.30
CA ASN A 163 -9.44 -15.31 -0.71
C ASN A 163 -9.86 -13.84 -0.85
N ILE A 164 -8.99 -12.87 -0.54
CA ILE A 164 -9.33 -11.45 -0.70
C ILE A 164 -9.58 -11.17 -2.17
N LYS A 165 -10.81 -10.77 -2.46
CA LYS A 165 -11.26 -10.49 -3.81
C LYS A 165 -10.73 -9.13 -4.26
N GLY A 166 -10.40 -9.03 -5.53
CA GLY A 166 -10.27 -7.75 -6.21
C GLY A 166 -11.31 -7.60 -7.29
N LEU A 167 -11.42 -6.39 -7.82
CA LEU A 167 -12.34 -6.08 -8.90
C LEU A 167 -11.57 -5.40 -10.01
N PHE A 168 -11.61 -5.99 -11.21
CA PHE A 168 -11.20 -5.29 -12.40
C PHE A 168 -12.25 -4.26 -12.80
N ALA A 169 -11.82 -3.01 -12.95
CA ALA A 169 -12.55 -2.01 -13.70
C ALA A 169 -12.49 -2.38 -15.18
N PRO A 170 -13.58 -2.81 -15.84
CA PRO A 170 -13.54 -3.08 -17.27
C PRO A 170 -13.17 -1.80 -18.02
N PHE A 171 -12.31 -1.95 -19.03
CA PHE A 171 -11.82 -0.97 -20.01
C PHE A 171 -12.94 -0.12 -20.65
N ASP A 172 -13.48 0.77 -19.85
CA ASP A 172 -14.20 1.96 -20.26
C ASP A 172 -13.30 3.09 -19.79
N GLU A 173 -12.61 3.77 -20.72
CA GLU A 173 -11.61 4.80 -20.40
C GLU A 173 -12.21 5.91 -19.52
N GLU A 174 -13.50 6.23 -19.67
CA GLU A 174 -14.22 7.15 -18.78
C GLU A 174 -14.29 6.62 -17.34
N LYS A 175 -14.39 5.31 -17.18
CA LYS A 175 -14.39 4.67 -15.87
C LYS A 175 -12.99 4.49 -15.31
N TYR A 176 -11.95 4.27 -16.11
CA TYR A 176 -10.59 4.10 -15.62
C TYR A 176 -10.18 5.26 -14.70
N PHE A 177 -10.38 6.51 -15.14
CA PHE A 177 -10.12 7.70 -14.32
C PHE A 177 -10.95 7.73 -13.03
N SER A 178 -12.21 7.27 -13.08
CA SER A 178 -13.06 7.15 -11.88
C SER A 178 -12.59 6.06 -10.90
N TYR A 179 -11.86 5.05 -11.40
CA TYR A 179 -11.24 4.03 -10.57
C TYR A 179 -9.94 4.52 -9.98
N ILE A 180 -9.03 5.08 -10.75
CA ILE A 180 -7.74 5.55 -10.22
C ILE A 180 -7.96 6.65 -9.18
N SER A 181 -8.90 7.58 -9.40
CA SER A 181 -9.23 8.64 -8.43
C SER A 181 -10.08 8.20 -7.22
N MET A 182 -10.27 6.89 -7.02
CA MET A 182 -11.14 6.37 -5.98
C MET A 182 -10.43 6.21 -4.65
N THR A 183 -11.07 6.71 -3.59
CA THR A 183 -10.60 6.47 -2.22
C THR A 183 -10.56 4.97 -1.90
N GLU A 184 -9.63 4.55 -1.06
CA GLU A 184 -9.52 3.18 -0.58
C GLU A 184 -10.86 2.60 -0.10
N GLN A 185 -11.60 3.33 0.74
CA GLN A 185 -12.90 2.89 1.25
C GLN A 185 -13.92 2.56 0.15
N LYS A 186 -13.95 3.34 -0.94
CA LYS A 186 -14.83 3.08 -2.07
C LYS A 186 -14.37 1.85 -2.85
N ALA A 187 -13.06 1.64 -2.99
CA ALA A 187 -12.50 0.46 -3.64
C ALA A 187 -12.79 -0.82 -2.85
N LEU A 188 -12.59 -0.80 -1.52
CA LEU A 188 -12.90 -1.92 -0.63
C LEU A 188 -14.38 -2.34 -0.71
N LYS A 189 -15.32 -1.40 -0.84
CA LYS A 189 -16.74 -1.71 -1.09
C LYS A 189 -16.95 -2.45 -2.41
N LYS A 190 -16.21 -2.10 -3.45
CA LYS A 190 -16.28 -2.75 -4.77
C LYS A 190 -15.67 -4.15 -4.78
N PHE A 191 -14.61 -4.38 -4.01
CA PHE A 191 -14.00 -5.70 -3.82
C PHE A 191 -14.94 -6.70 -3.14
N LYS A 192 -15.91 -6.22 -2.36
CA LYS A 192 -16.99 -7.03 -1.77
C LYS A 192 -18.17 -7.28 -2.72
N SER A 193 -18.14 -6.75 -3.94
CA SER A 193 -19.23 -6.89 -4.89
C SER A 193 -19.31 -8.29 -5.52
N LYS A 194 -20.47 -8.65 -6.06
CA LYS A 194 -20.66 -9.91 -6.81
C LYS A 194 -19.81 -10.01 -8.09
N LYS A 195 -19.29 -8.89 -8.59
CA LYS A 195 -18.44 -8.84 -9.78
C LYS A 195 -16.96 -9.09 -9.45
N ALA A 196 -16.58 -8.96 -8.17
CA ALA A 196 -15.21 -9.16 -7.73
C ALA A 196 -14.85 -10.65 -7.76
N THR A 197 -13.58 -10.93 -8.06
CA THR A 197 -13.05 -12.28 -8.28
C THR A 197 -11.96 -12.59 -7.26
N THR A 198 -11.78 -13.86 -6.93
CA THR A 198 -10.69 -14.31 -6.05
C THR A 198 -9.39 -14.46 -6.84
N PRO A 199 -8.22 -14.46 -6.19
CA PRO A 199 -6.96 -14.80 -6.84
C PRO A 199 -7.01 -16.14 -7.56
N LEU A 200 -7.58 -17.16 -6.91
CA LEU A 200 -7.71 -18.51 -7.49
C LEU A 200 -8.57 -18.51 -8.76
N TYR A 201 -9.67 -17.75 -8.78
CA TYR A 201 -10.50 -17.59 -9.98
C TYR A 201 -9.67 -17.03 -11.15
N GLU A 202 -8.89 -15.97 -10.92
CA GLU A 202 -8.11 -15.34 -11.99
C GLU A 202 -6.95 -16.23 -12.46
N ALA A 203 -6.27 -16.93 -11.56
CA ALA A 203 -5.21 -17.88 -11.93
C ALA A 203 -5.76 -19.02 -12.81
N ILE A 204 -6.87 -19.65 -12.40
CA ILE A 204 -7.52 -20.73 -13.16
C ILE A 204 -7.94 -20.25 -14.55
N LYS A 205 -8.52 -19.05 -14.64
CA LYS A 205 -9.01 -18.47 -15.90
C LYS A 205 -7.89 -18.28 -16.92
N LYS A 206 -6.62 -18.22 -16.50
CA LYS A 206 -5.47 -18.07 -17.40
C LYS A 206 -4.90 -19.41 -17.91
N GLY A 207 -5.41 -20.56 -17.45
CA GLY A 207 -5.03 -21.88 -17.96
C GLY A 207 -3.74 -22.44 -17.36
N MET A 208 -3.20 -23.50 -17.96
CA MET A 208 -2.10 -24.30 -17.42
C MET A 208 -0.77 -23.55 -17.31
N THR A 209 -0.58 -22.46 -18.06
CA THR A 209 0.57 -21.55 -17.87
C THR A 209 0.65 -21.00 -16.43
N TRP A 210 -0.47 -21.02 -15.71
CA TRP A 210 -0.62 -20.52 -14.34
C TRP A 210 -0.85 -21.62 -13.31
N GLU A 211 -0.56 -22.87 -13.66
CA GLU A 211 -0.77 -24.02 -12.78
C GLU A 211 -0.04 -23.85 -11.43
N SER A 212 1.19 -23.33 -11.45
CA SER A 212 1.96 -23.11 -10.22
C SER A 212 1.26 -22.16 -9.24
N GLN A 213 0.62 -21.09 -9.73
CA GLN A 213 -0.13 -20.15 -8.90
C GLN A 213 -1.42 -20.78 -8.40
N VAL A 214 -2.10 -21.60 -9.22
CA VAL A 214 -3.28 -22.36 -8.80
C VAL A 214 -2.92 -23.27 -7.63
N ASP A 215 -1.85 -24.05 -7.77
CA ASP A 215 -1.41 -24.98 -6.74
C ASP A 215 -0.96 -24.26 -5.47
N LEU A 216 -0.16 -23.20 -5.60
CA LEU A 216 0.27 -22.38 -4.47
C LEU A 216 -0.91 -21.77 -3.71
N LEU A 217 -1.91 -21.21 -4.42
CA LEU A 217 -3.07 -20.62 -3.76
C LEU A 217 -3.90 -21.69 -3.02
N LEU A 218 -4.07 -22.87 -3.61
CA LEU A 218 -4.78 -23.98 -2.97
C LEU A 218 -4.03 -24.49 -1.72
N GLU A 219 -2.70 -24.57 -1.77
CA GLU A 219 -1.84 -24.95 -0.64
C GLU A 219 -2.08 -24.04 0.58
N TYR A 220 -2.26 -22.74 0.36
CA TYR A 220 -2.51 -21.76 1.43
C TYR A 220 -3.99 -21.56 1.76
N GLY A 221 -4.88 -22.42 1.26
CA GLY A 221 -6.29 -22.42 1.65
C GLY A 221 -7.19 -21.51 0.82
N ALA A 222 -6.84 -21.22 -0.43
CA ALA A 222 -7.78 -20.61 -1.37
C ALA A 222 -9.00 -21.53 -1.57
N LYS A 223 -10.20 -20.93 -1.49
CA LYS A 223 -11.46 -21.66 -1.58
C LYS A 223 -11.77 -22.03 -3.02
N LEU A 224 -11.75 -23.32 -3.31
CA LEU A 224 -12.24 -23.88 -4.56
C LEU A 224 -13.79 -23.94 -4.53
N ASP A 225 -14.45 -23.06 -5.29
CA ASP A 225 -15.92 -22.97 -5.34
C ASP A 225 -16.47 -23.10 -6.77
N LYS A 226 -17.80 -23.02 -6.92
CA LYS A 226 -18.46 -23.12 -8.24
C LYS A 226 -17.99 -22.07 -9.25
N SER A 227 -17.48 -20.92 -8.80
CA SER A 227 -16.95 -19.90 -9.70
C SER A 227 -15.62 -20.34 -10.34
N CYS A 228 -14.86 -21.21 -9.66
CA CYS A 228 -13.61 -21.79 -10.18
C CYS A 228 -13.87 -22.76 -11.34
N LEU A 229 -14.95 -23.55 -11.30
CA LEU A 229 -15.40 -24.36 -12.45
C LEU A 229 -15.74 -23.48 -13.66
N LYS A 230 -16.37 -22.33 -13.42
CA LYS A 230 -16.65 -21.34 -14.47
C LYS A 230 -15.35 -20.73 -15.01
N ALA A 231 -14.39 -20.37 -14.14
CA ALA A 231 -13.08 -19.86 -14.53
C ALA A 231 -12.35 -20.86 -15.44
N ALA A 232 -12.35 -22.14 -15.08
CA ALA A 232 -11.68 -23.17 -15.87
C ALA A 232 -12.29 -23.29 -17.28
N ARG A 233 -13.62 -23.22 -17.41
CA ARG A 233 -14.25 -23.19 -18.73
C ARG A 233 -13.91 -21.93 -19.53
N LEU A 234 -13.73 -20.79 -18.84
CA LEU A 234 -13.35 -19.53 -19.48
C LEU A 234 -11.90 -19.51 -19.97
N SER A 235 -11.00 -20.30 -19.36
CA SER A 235 -9.61 -20.42 -19.84
C SER A 235 -9.52 -21.11 -21.20
N ARG A 236 -10.53 -21.93 -21.55
CA ARG A 236 -10.55 -22.78 -22.77
C ARG A 236 -9.39 -23.78 -22.82
N ASP A 237 -8.75 -24.03 -21.68
CA ASP A 237 -7.66 -24.98 -21.53
C ASP A 237 -8.21 -26.32 -21.00
N LYS A 238 -8.13 -27.36 -21.83
CA LYS A 238 -8.70 -28.68 -21.52
C LYS A 238 -8.07 -29.33 -20.29
N GLU A 239 -6.78 -29.13 -20.07
CA GLU A 239 -6.07 -29.74 -18.94
C GLU A 239 -6.41 -28.99 -17.64
N MET A 240 -6.49 -27.66 -17.69
CA MET A 240 -6.97 -26.88 -16.53
C MET A 240 -8.43 -27.21 -16.17
N ILE A 241 -9.31 -27.36 -17.17
CA ILE A 241 -10.71 -27.81 -16.94
C ILE A 241 -10.72 -29.15 -16.21
N LYS A 242 -10.00 -30.13 -16.74
CA LYS A 242 -9.92 -31.47 -16.16
C LYS A 242 -9.37 -31.44 -14.73
N LYS A 243 -8.29 -30.69 -14.47
CA LYS A 243 -7.70 -30.54 -13.14
C LYS A 243 -8.70 -29.96 -12.13
N ILE A 244 -9.36 -28.86 -12.48
CA ILE A 244 -10.30 -28.20 -11.58
C ILE A 244 -11.57 -29.04 -11.35
N GLU A 245 -12.09 -29.73 -12.37
CA GLU A 245 -13.22 -30.66 -12.20
C GLU A 245 -12.85 -31.85 -11.31
N GLN A 246 -11.62 -32.37 -11.43
CA GLN A 246 -11.14 -33.44 -10.55
C GLN A 246 -10.98 -32.97 -9.09
N LEU A 247 -10.42 -31.78 -8.87
CA LEU A 247 -10.24 -31.22 -7.53
C LEU A 247 -11.58 -30.89 -6.85
N TYR A 248 -12.56 -30.38 -7.60
CA TYR A 248 -13.87 -30.00 -7.05
C TYR A 248 -14.73 -31.19 -6.60
N ASN A 249 -14.53 -32.36 -7.20
CA ASN A 249 -15.30 -33.57 -6.90
C ASN A 249 -14.67 -34.49 -5.85
N LYS A 250 -13.53 -34.10 -5.27
CA LYS A 250 -12.90 -34.79 -4.14
C LYS A 250 -13.48 -34.31 -2.82
#